data_AF-X6KY87-F1
#
_entry.id   AF-X6KY87-F1
#
_cell.length_a   1.000
_cell.length_b   1.000
_cell.length_c   1.000
_cell.angle_alpha   90.00
_cell.angle_beta   90.00
_cell.angle_gamma   90.00
#
_symmetry.space_group_name_H-M   'P 1'
#
loop_
_entity.id
_entity.type
_entity.pdbx_description
1 polymer ?
#
loop_
_entity_poly.entity_id
_entity_poly.type
_entity_poly.pdbx_seq_one_letter_code
_entity_poly.pdbx_strand_id
1 'polypeptide(L)'
;MSGEAISEEVLQASLRDIRLPAEAPGGFAAELAAALALAILVALLVGGFLRLVSRRRPRPGASLAGDIARTEALDDRQQRLALLHLLKTHAPERYATLKASLYRPGNTLDTATLKAALERHV
;
A
#
# COMPACT_ATOMS: atom_id res chain seq x y z
N MET A 1 -34.69 -30.42 36.91
CA MET A 1 -34.33 -30.19 35.51
C MET A 1 -32.95 -30.79 35.30
N SER A 2 -32.90 -32.01 34.76
CA SER A 2 -31.68 -32.79 34.60
C SER A 2 -31.02 -32.37 33.29
N GLY A 3 -29.85 -31.73 33.36
CA GLY A 3 -29.02 -31.46 32.19
C GLY A 3 -28.32 -32.74 31.77
N GLU A 4 -28.91 -33.46 30.83
CA GLU A 4 -28.31 -34.64 30.24
C GLU A 4 -27.18 -34.19 29.30
N ALA A 5 -25.95 -34.68 29.55
CA ALA A 5 -24.81 -34.38 28.70
C ALA A 5 -25.04 -35.01 27.33
N ILE A 6 -25.14 -34.16 26.29
CA ILE A 6 -25.27 -34.60 24.90
C ILE A 6 -24.11 -35.55 24.59
N SER A 7 -24.40 -36.79 24.25
CA SER A 7 -23.37 -37.78 23.91
C SER A 7 -22.65 -37.37 22.63
N GLU A 8 -21.38 -37.73 22.52
CA GLU A 8 -20.55 -37.43 21.34
C GLU A 8 -21.21 -37.92 20.05
N GLU A 9 -21.89 -39.07 20.10
CA GLU A 9 -22.62 -39.65 18.98
C GLU A 9 -23.79 -38.76 18.51
N VAL A 10 -24.53 -38.16 19.45
CA VAL A 10 -25.63 -37.23 19.14
C VAL A 10 -25.07 -35.92 18.56
N LEU A 11 -23.94 -35.44 19.08
CA LEU A 11 -23.27 -34.26 18.54
C LEU A 11 -22.78 -34.52 17.10
N GLN A 12 -22.14 -35.66 16.84
CA GLN A 12 -21.68 -36.04 15.50
C GLN A 12 -22.84 -36.27 14.53
N ALA A 13 -23.94 -36.88 15.00
CA ALA A 13 -25.14 -37.05 14.20
C ALA A 13 -25.76 -35.70 13.80
N SER A 14 -25.83 -34.73 14.72
CA SER A 14 -26.32 -33.38 14.41
C SER A 14 -25.43 -32.61 13.43
N LEU A 15 -24.11 -32.84 13.45
CA LEU A 15 -23.18 -32.19 12.53
C LEU A 15 -23.28 -32.76 11.11
N ARG A 16 -23.62 -34.05 10.98
CA ARG A 16 -23.81 -34.69 9.67
C ARG A 16 -25.11 -34.30 8.98
N ASP A 17 -26.05 -33.70 9.71
CA ASP A 17 -27.34 -33.22 9.19
C ASP A 17 -27.23 -31.85 8.49
N ILE A 18 -26.09 -31.14 8.65
CA ILE A 18 -25.78 -29.94 7.87
C ILE A 18 -25.26 -30.36 6.48
N ARG A 19 -26.11 -31.03 5.71
CA ARG A 19 -25.87 -31.29 4.30
C ARG A 19 -26.37 -30.08 3.53
N LEU A 20 -25.44 -29.32 2.94
CA LEU A 20 -25.80 -28.38 1.89
C LEU A 20 -26.40 -29.16 0.71
N PRO A 21 -27.57 -28.76 0.18
CA PRO A 21 -28.09 -29.37 -1.03
C PRO A 21 -27.06 -29.26 -2.15
N ALA A 22 -26.95 -30.31 -2.97
CA ALA A 22 -25.95 -30.36 -4.06
C ALA A 22 -26.11 -29.20 -5.06
N GLU A 23 -27.33 -28.67 -5.18
CA GLU A 23 -27.64 -27.47 -5.93
C GLU A 23 -28.04 -26.35 -4.97
N ALA A 24 -27.34 -25.22 -5.04
CA ALA A 24 -27.75 -24.00 -4.36
C ALA A 24 -28.97 -23.38 -5.07
N PRO A 25 -29.94 -22.82 -4.33
CA PRO A 25 -31.04 -22.07 -4.94
C PRO A 25 -30.47 -20.88 -5.72
N GLY A 26 -30.56 -20.95 -7.06
CA GLY A 26 -30.02 -19.95 -7.98
C GLY A 26 -29.09 -20.51 -9.07
N GLY A 27 -28.69 -21.78 -8.96
CA GLY A 27 -27.94 -22.50 -10.01
C GLY A 27 -26.68 -21.77 -10.49
N PHE A 28 -26.36 -21.93 -11.78
CA PHE A 28 -25.13 -21.40 -12.37
C PHE A 28 -24.95 -19.87 -12.21
N ALA A 29 -26.04 -19.10 -12.28
CA ALA A 29 -25.97 -17.65 -12.13
C ALA A 29 -25.53 -17.23 -10.71
N ALA A 30 -26.02 -17.94 -9.69
CA ALA A 30 -25.61 -17.72 -8.31
C ALA A 30 -24.14 -18.12 -8.08
N GLU A 31 -23.69 -19.22 -8.68
CA GLU A 31 -22.28 -19.64 -8.62
C GLU A 31 -21.36 -18.59 -9.26
N LEU A 32 -21.73 -18.06 -10.42
CA LEU A 32 -20.96 -17.05 -11.12
C LEU A 32 -20.91 -15.73 -10.33
N ALA A 33 -22.04 -15.32 -9.75
CA ALA A 33 -22.09 -14.15 -8.87
C ALA A 33 -21.23 -14.35 -7.60
N ALA A 34 -21.26 -15.53 -6.98
CA ALA A 34 -20.45 -15.85 -5.81
C ALA A 34 -18.95 -15.85 -6.14
N ALA A 35 -18.55 -16.45 -7.27
CA ALA A 35 -17.17 -16.44 -7.74
C ALA A 35 -16.69 -15.00 -8.01
N LEU A 36 -17.52 -14.17 -8.65
CA LEU A 36 -17.20 -12.76 -8.89
C LEU A 36 -17.05 -11.98 -7.59
N ALA A 37 -17.98 -12.16 -6.64
CA ALA A 37 -17.93 -11.50 -5.34
C ALA A 37 -16.67 -11.88 -4.57
N LEU A 38 -16.29 -13.17 -4.58
CA LEU A 38 -15.08 -13.65 -3.92
C LEU A 38 -13.81 -13.08 -4.58
N ALA A 39 -13.76 -13.05 -5.91
CA ALA A 39 -12.64 -12.48 -6.65
C ALA A 39 -12.46 -10.98 -6.34
N ILE A 40 -13.56 -10.22 -6.32
CA ILE A 40 -13.54 -8.80 -5.97
C ILE A 40 -13.08 -8.61 -4.52
N LEU A 41 -13.61 -9.39 -3.58
CA LEU A 41 -13.21 -9.33 -2.17
C LEU A 41 -11.71 -9.56 -2.01
N VAL A 42 -11.16 -10.61 -2.64
CA VAL A 42 -9.73 -10.91 -2.61
C VAL A 42 -8.92 -9.78 -3.23
N ALA A 43 -9.34 -9.22 -4.37
CA ALA A 43 -8.68 -8.10 -5.00
C ALA A 43 -8.64 -6.85 -4.09
N LEU A 44 -9.73 -6.56 -3.39
CA LEU A 44 -9.80 -5.45 -2.43
C LEU A 44 -8.91 -5.68 -1.21
N LEU A 45 -8.85 -6.90 -0.68
CA LEU A 45 -7.98 -7.25 0.44
C LEU A 45 -6.50 -7.11 0.05
N VAL A 46 -6.11 -7.68 -1.09
CA VAL A 46 -4.72 -7.61 -1.59
C VAL A 46 -4.35 -6.16 -1.92
N GLY A 47 -5.18 -5.44 -2.67
CA GLY A 47 -4.96 -4.04 -3.01
C GLY A 47 -4.94 -3.13 -1.79
N GLY A 48 -5.84 -3.37 -0.83
CA GLY A 48 -5.91 -2.64 0.44
C GLY A 48 -4.68 -2.89 1.31
N PHE A 49 -4.24 -4.14 1.43
CA PHE A 49 -3.02 -4.50 2.16
C PHE A 49 -1.78 -3.91 1.50
N LEU A 50 -1.65 -4.05 0.19
CA LEU A 50 -0.57 -3.41 -0.57
C LEU A 50 -0.58 -1.90 -0.41
N ARG A 51 -1.75 -1.26 -0.43
CA ARG A 51 -1.88 0.18 -0.18
C ARG A 51 -1.47 0.55 1.24
N LEU A 52 -1.82 -0.26 2.24
CA LEU A 52 -1.45 -0.04 3.64
C LEU A 52 0.07 -0.13 3.83
N VAL A 53 0.72 -1.13 3.22
CA VAL A 53 2.17 -1.32 3.30
C VAL A 53 2.93 -0.32 2.41
N SER A 54 2.37 0.04 1.25
CA SER A 54 3.01 0.95 0.28
C SER A 54 2.82 2.42 0.62
N ARG A 55 1.81 2.76 1.43
CA ARG A 55 1.64 4.12 1.94
C ARG A 55 2.78 4.42 2.91
N ARG A 56 3.80 5.09 2.38
CA ARG A 56 4.86 5.71 3.18
C ARG A 56 4.19 6.64 4.19
N ARG A 57 4.24 6.26 5.46
CA ARG A 57 3.75 7.09 6.57
C ARG A 57 4.55 8.39 6.56
N PRO A 58 3.94 9.57 6.37
CA PRO A 58 4.66 10.82 6.58
C PRO A 58 5.17 10.80 8.04
N ARG A 59 6.47 11.00 8.23
CA ARG A 59 7.09 11.02 9.55
C ARG A 59 6.49 12.21 10.33
N PRO A 60 5.73 12.00 11.42
CA PRO A 60 5.22 13.11 12.20
C PRO A 60 6.40 13.82 12.88
N GLY A 61 6.60 15.11 12.59
CA GLY A 61 7.64 15.94 13.20
C GLY A 61 8.93 16.13 12.38
N ALA A 62 9.03 15.59 11.16
CA ALA A 62 10.15 15.92 10.28
C ALA A 62 9.91 17.28 9.61
N SER A 63 10.58 18.34 10.08
CA SER A 63 10.61 19.60 9.34
C SER A 63 11.41 19.39 8.06
N LEU A 64 10.88 19.86 6.93
CA LEU A 64 11.56 19.76 5.63
C LEU A 64 12.97 20.33 5.70
N ALA A 65 13.15 21.44 6.43
CA ALA A 65 14.44 22.05 6.71
C ALA A 65 15.41 21.12 7.46
N GLY A 66 14.92 20.36 8.45
CA GLY A 66 15.73 19.39 9.19
C GLY A 66 16.17 18.20 8.33
N ASP A 67 15.32 17.76 7.40
CA ASP A 67 15.67 16.69 6.47
C ASP A 67 16.65 17.17 5.38
N ILE A 68 16.53 18.42 4.89
CA ILE A 68 17.54 19.04 4.00
C ILE A 68 18.89 19.11 4.72
N ALA A 69 18.92 19.62 5.97
CA ALA A 69 20.16 19.75 6.73
C ALA A 69 20.89 18.41 6.93
N ARG A 70 20.17 17.32 7.16
CA ARG A 70 20.79 15.97 7.28
C ARG A 70 21.44 15.50 5.97
N THR A 71 20.97 15.99 4.82
CA THR A 71 21.60 15.64 3.54
C THR A 71 22.91 16.36 3.29
N GLU A 72 23.22 17.44 4.03
CA GLU A 72 24.47 18.19 3.89
C GLU A 72 25.69 17.45 4.42
N ALA A 73 25.49 16.46 5.30
CA ALA A 73 26.56 15.60 5.82
C ALA A 73 26.91 14.41 4.89
N LEU A 74 26.23 14.28 3.75
CA LEU A 74 26.45 13.19 2.80
C LEU A 74 27.41 13.59 1.69
N ASP A 75 28.11 12.61 1.11
CA ASP A 75 28.90 12.82 -0.11
C ASP A 75 28.01 13.35 -1.24
N ASP A 76 28.58 14.13 -2.15
CA ASP A 76 27.84 14.91 -3.16
C ASP A 76 26.87 14.06 -4.02
N ARG A 77 27.25 12.81 -4.34
CA ARG A 77 26.38 11.85 -5.04
C ARG A 77 25.22 11.37 -4.17
N GLN A 78 25.48 11.10 -2.89
CA GLN A 78 24.47 10.63 -1.93
C GLN A 78 23.52 11.76 -1.55
N GLN A 79 24.03 12.99 -1.41
CA GLN A 79 23.26 14.19 -1.17
C GLN A 79 22.24 14.43 -2.28
N ARG A 80 22.65 14.35 -3.56
CA ARG A 80 21.73 14.48 -4.71
C ARG A 80 20.62 13.45 -4.70
N LEU A 81 20.95 12.18 -4.45
CA LEU A 81 19.96 11.11 -4.36
C LEU A 81 18.98 11.32 -3.20
N ALA A 82 19.48 11.75 -2.04
CA ALA A 82 18.65 12.02 -0.88
C ALA A 82 17.70 13.21 -1.11
N LEU A 83 18.18 14.30 -1.74
CA LEU A 83 17.36 15.44 -2.14
C LEU A 83 16.30 15.04 -3.18
N LEU A 84 16.63 14.19 -4.15
CA LEU A 84 15.65 13.66 -5.10
C LEU A 84 14.54 12.85 -4.41
N HIS A 85 14.91 12.03 -3.42
CA HIS A 85 13.94 11.26 -2.63
C HIS A 85 13.04 12.16 -1.79
N LEU A 86 13.58 13.23 -1.21
CA LEU A 86 12.81 14.26 -0.53
C LEU A 86 11.83 14.95 -1.49
N LEU A 87 12.30 15.35 -2.67
CA LEU A 87 11.49 16.01 -3.69
C LEU A 87 10.36 15.09 -4.21
N LYS A 88 10.63 13.79 -4.39
CA LYS A 88 9.59 12.80 -4.72
C LYS A 88 8.54 12.64 -3.62
N THR A 89 8.92 12.83 -2.35
CA THR A 89 8.04 12.61 -1.20
C THR A 89 7.19 13.84 -0.88
N HIS A 90 7.76 15.04 -0.99
CA HIS A 90 7.08 16.30 -0.64
C HIS A 90 6.50 17.06 -1.84
N ALA A 91 7.07 16.91 -3.03
CA ALA A 91 6.69 17.66 -4.23
C ALA A 91 6.65 16.76 -5.49
N PRO A 92 5.76 15.74 -5.54
CA PRO A 92 5.77 14.73 -6.61
C PRO A 92 5.59 15.33 -8.01
N GLU A 93 4.86 16.43 -8.15
CA GLU A 93 4.68 17.10 -9.44
C GLU A 93 5.95 17.80 -9.93
N ARG A 94 6.69 18.47 -9.03
CA ARG A 94 8.01 19.05 -9.36
C ARG A 94 9.04 17.96 -9.65
N TYR A 95 8.95 16.83 -8.96
CA TYR A 95 9.79 15.67 -9.27
C TYR A 95 9.52 15.16 -10.68
N ALA A 96 8.26 15.09 -11.11
CA ALA A 96 7.90 14.63 -12.45
C ALA A 96 8.46 15.55 -13.56
N THR A 97 8.45 16.87 -13.37
CA THR A 97 9.02 17.82 -14.34
C THR A 97 10.54 17.74 -14.38
N LEU A 98 11.20 17.63 -13.21
CA LEU A 98 12.65 17.47 -13.11
C LEU A 98 13.13 16.10 -13.64
N LYS A 99 12.31 15.04 -13.54
CA LYS A 99 12.64 13.69 -14.00
C LYS A 99 13.01 13.65 -15.48
N ALA A 100 12.31 14.40 -16.32
CA ALA A 100 12.63 14.48 -17.76
C ALA A 100 14.05 15.02 -18.02
N SER A 101 14.53 15.93 -17.16
CA SER A 101 15.85 16.55 -17.28
C SER A 101 17.00 15.71 -16.71
N LEU A 102 16.71 14.72 -15.86
CA LEU A 102 17.69 13.80 -15.26
C LEU A 102 18.23 12.76 -16.24
N TYR A 103 17.44 12.38 -17.24
CA TYR A 103 17.84 11.37 -18.24
C TYR A 103 18.52 11.98 -19.47
N ARG A 104 18.78 13.30 -19.47
CA ARG A 104 19.44 13.97 -20.58
C ARG A 104 20.96 13.77 -20.47
N PRO A 105 21.65 13.28 -21.51
CA PRO A 105 23.10 13.10 -21.48
C PRO A 105 23.78 14.45 -21.18
N GLY A 106 24.66 14.48 -20.19
CA GLY A 106 25.43 15.68 -19.80
C GLY A 106 24.75 16.63 -18.81
N ASN A 107 23.49 16.39 -18.41
CA ASN A 107 22.81 17.27 -17.46
C ASN A 107 22.94 16.71 -16.03
N THR A 108 23.89 17.25 -15.27
CA THR A 108 23.93 17.00 -13.82
C THR A 108 23.07 18.05 -13.14
N LEU A 109 21.93 17.63 -12.59
CA LEU A 109 21.12 18.48 -11.74
C LEU A 109 21.95 18.83 -10.50
N ASP A 110 22.31 20.11 -10.41
CA ASP A 110 23.14 20.60 -9.32
C ASP A 110 22.37 20.55 -8.00
N THR A 111 23.11 20.26 -6.93
CA THR A 111 22.62 20.12 -5.56
C THR A 111 21.92 21.41 -5.11
N ALA A 112 22.39 22.59 -5.54
CA ALA A 112 21.75 23.88 -5.27
C ALA A 112 20.40 24.05 -5.97
N THR A 113 20.28 23.54 -7.20
CA THR A 113 19.01 23.60 -7.97
C THR A 113 17.93 22.75 -7.31
N LEU A 114 18.32 21.58 -6.78
CA LEU A 114 17.42 20.68 -6.04
C LEU A 114 16.96 21.29 -4.71
N LYS A 115 17.86 21.96 -3.96
CA LYS A 115 17.48 22.68 -2.73
C LYS A 115 16.51 23.83 -3.00
N ALA A 116 16.81 24.68 -3.99
CA ALA A 116 15.94 25.80 -4.36
C ALA A 116 14.53 25.33 -4.81
N ALA A 117 14.44 24.18 -5.48
CA ALA A 117 13.17 23.59 -5.87
C ALA A 117 12.35 23.06 -4.68
N LEU A 118 13.02 22.66 -3.59
CA LEU A 118 12.40 22.21 -2.34
C LEU A 118 11.95 23.40 -1.46
N GLU A 119 12.78 24.45 -1.36
CA GLU A 119 12.51 25.66 -0.56
C GLU A 119 11.32 26.46 -1.10
N ARG A 120 11.15 26.56 -2.43
CA ARG A 120 9.97 27.22 -3.05
C ARG A 120 8.64 26.47 -2.83
N HIS A 121 8.62 25.40 -2.05
CA HIS A 121 7.41 24.62 -1.75
C HIS A 121 6.97 24.69 -0.29
N VAL A 122 7.80 25.26 0.57
CA VAL A 122 7.43 25.72 1.92
C VAL A 122 6.76 27.08 1.79
#